data_AF-A0A520PYW3-F1
#
_entry.id   AF-A0A520PYW3-F1
#
_cell.length_a   1.000
_cell.length_b   1.000
_cell.length_c   1.000
_cell.angle_alpha   90.00
_cell.angle_beta   90.00
_cell.angle_gamma   90.00
#
_symmetry.space_group_name_H-M   'P 1'
#
loop_
_entity.id
_entity.type
_entity.pdbx_description
1 polymer ?
#
loop_
_entity_poly.entity_id
_entity_poly.type
_entity_poly.pdbx_seq_one_letter_code
_entity_poly.pdbx_strand_id
1 'polypeptide(L)'
;MSAIAFVGCDDGTVDPADTGTGGGDAGMVCQTPPDLPEGTRPDPSAVSCPTEATPAPDEQMGSCCWRNSNAGQLGTPELRLSYIDIVGPAGSPLSSGTVRRVLNEAVQEETFNWLIRTEGADADGDVTITTGFGRRTADGTYEFSQGSGGAEGDPDAWCPVTIPASLAGETVTSNPIDGSITVPIFDEAGVEVQVELTLRNVAIETATFGEDRSCVGWQVSRPFTYHPEGLLTGYVEVEPSRTGTINTPGVMTTVCSALAGSLSLTYCEDTPQAEWAIKPDALCDASGCQANTACGDDVCDPATECNAWRFVAHFAANGVDITNDACP
;
A
#
# COMPACT_ATOMS: atom_id res chain seq x y z
N MET A 1 -26.32 24.65 -16.76
CA MET A 1 -25.27 25.44 -16.08
C MET A 1 -25.70 25.63 -14.64
N SER A 2 -25.20 24.78 -13.75
CA SER A 2 -25.34 24.93 -12.30
C SER A 2 -23.98 24.65 -11.70
N ALA A 3 -23.35 25.69 -11.16
CA ALA A 3 -22.13 25.61 -10.40
C ALA A 3 -22.46 25.11 -8.99
N ILE A 4 -21.75 24.07 -8.55
CA ILE A 4 -21.72 23.66 -7.14
C ILE A 4 -20.57 24.42 -6.50
N ALA A 5 -20.89 25.23 -5.49
CA ALA A 5 -19.94 25.98 -4.71
C ALA A 5 -19.23 25.05 -3.71
N PHE A 6 -17.90 25.05 -3.73
CA PHE A 6 -17.09 24.44 -2.67
C PHE A 6 -17.14 25.34 -1.44
N VAL A 7 -17.49 24.74 -0.30
CA VAL A 7 -17.45 25.36 1.02
C VAL A 7 -15.99 25.47 1.45
N GLY A 8 -15.48 26.70 1.52
CA GLY A 8 -14.22 27.01 2.17
C GLY A 8 -14.36 26.94 3.68
N CYS A 9 -13.44 26.26 4.34
CA CYS A 9 -13.16 26.49 5.74
C CYS A 9 -12.18 27.65 5.82
N ASP A 10 -12.68 28.84 6.14
CA ASP A 10 -11.88 30.00 6.55
C ASP A 10 -11.98 30.10 8.08
N ASP A 11 -10.84 30.35 8.71
CA ASP A 11 -10.63 30.26 10.14
C ASP A 11 -11.17 31.49 10.88
N GLY A 12 -11.57 31.27 12.14
CA GLY A 12 -11.81 32.38 13.05
C GLY A 12 -10.47 32.78 13.68
N THR A 13 -9.79 33.79 13.14
CA THR A 13 -9.41 35.03 13.86
C THR A 13 -8.53 35.92 12.98
N VAL A 14 -9.14 36.93 12.36
CA VAL A 14 -8.44 38.06 11.72
C VAL A 14 -7.87 39.02 12.78
N ASP A 15 -6.56 39.24 12.76
CA ASP A 15 -5.95 40.52 13.12
C ASP A 15 -5.47 41.20 11.82
N PRO A 16 -5.85 42.46 11.52
CA PRO A 16 -5.72 43.01 10.17
C PRO A 16 -4.46 43.88 10.05
N ALA A 17 -3.36 43.32 9.55
CA ALA A 17 -2.34 44.07 8.80
C ALA A 17 -1.23 43.12 8.29
N ASP A 18 -1.35 42.59 7.08
CA ASP A 18 -0.31 42.79 6.08
C ASP A 18 -0.84 42.44 4.68
N THR A 19 -0.78 43.41 3.78
CA THR A 19 -1.08 43.23 2.35
C THR A 19 0.23 43.01 1.63
N GLY A 20 0.62 41.75 1.42
CA GLY A 20 1.81 41.37 0.66
C GLY A 20 1.51 40.17 -0.23
N THR A 21 1.58 40.39 -1.55
CA THR A 21 1.45 39.39 -2.59
C THR A 21 2.76 38.58 -2.70
N GLY A 22 2.70 37.26 -2.59
CA GLY A 22 3.84 36.36 -2.80
C GLY A 22 3.45 34.92 -2.47
N GLY A 23 3.75 33.98 -3.36
CA GLY A 23 3.27 32.59 -3.33
C GLY A 23 3.47 31.92 -1.98
N GLY A 24 2.37 31.37 -1.44
CA GLY A 24 2.44 30.49 -0.28
C GLY A 24 2.94 29.13 -0.75
N ASP A 25 4.22 28.85 -0.51
CA ASP A 25 4.67 27.49 -0.31
C ASP A 25 3.70 26.86 0.69
N ALA A 26 2.99 25.82 0.26
CA ALA A 26 2.24 24.99 1.18
C ALA A 26 3.27 24.38 2.12
N GLY A 27 3.42 25.00 3.29
CA GLY A 27 4.42 24.61 4.28
C GLY A 27 4.31 23.12 4.54
N MET A 28 5.33 22.38 4.10
CA MET A 28 5.53 21.00 4.51
C MET A 28 5.73 21.04 6.03
N VAL A 29 4.67 20.79 6.78
CA VAL A 29 4.74 20.50 8.21
C VAL A 29 5.56 19.20 8.34
N CYS A 30 6.39 19.04 9.38
CA CYS A 30 7.20 17.81 9.56
C CYS A 30 6.29 16.57 9.52
N GLN A 31 6.19 15.90 8.36
CA GLN A 31 5.42 14.67 8.21
C GLN A 31 6.35 13.50 8.48
N THR A 32 6.36 13.03 9.74
CA THR A 32 6.50 11.60 9.97
C THR A 32 5.45 10.87 9.13
N PRO A 33 5.69 9.62 8.69
CA PRO A 33 4.59 8.79 8.18
C PRO A 33 3.38 8.99 9.10
N PRO A 34 2.17 9.20 8.56
CA PRO A 34 0.99 9.26 9.41
C PRO A 34 1.00 8.02 10.30
N ASP A 35 0.83 8.24 11.60
CA ASP A 35 0.72 7.14 12.55
C ASP A 35 -0.45 6.25 12.13
N LEU A 36 -0.37 4.97 12.50
CA LEU A 36 -1.53 4.09 12.43
C LEU A 36 -2.70 4.78 13.14
N PRO A 37 -3.94 4.68 12.61
CA PRO A 37 -5.09 5.34 13.21
C PRO A 37 -5.18 4.97 14.70
N GLU A 38 -5.25 5.97 15.57
CA GLU A 38 -5.35 5.73 17.01
C GLU A 38 -6.65 4.97 17.33
N GLY A 39 -6.50 3.77 17.88
CA GLY A 39 -7.60 2.96 18.36
C GLY A 39 -7.10 2.01 19.45
N THR A 40 -7.77 1.99 20.61
CA THR A 40 -7.61 0.86 21.53
C THR A 40 -8.13 -0.39 20.82
N ARG A 41 -7.29 -1.42 20.70
CA ARG A 41 -7.73 -2.78 20.35
C ARG A 41 -8.97 -3.07 21.19
N PRO A 42 -10.16 -3.21 20.59
CA PRO A 42 -11.35 -3.42 21.36
C PRO A 42 -11.18 -4.73 22.14
N ASP A 43 -11.84 -4.84 23.30
CA ASP A 43 -11.97 -6.12 23.97
C ASP A 43 -12.46 -7.15 22.92
N PRO A 44 -11.81 -8.32 22.76
CA PRO A 44 -12.22 -9.35 21.80
C PRO A 44 -13.70 -9.72 21.92
N SER A 45 -14.29 -9.53 23.12
CA SER A 45 -15.71 -9.75 23.40
C SER A 45 -16.64 -8.59 23.00
N ALA A 46 -16.09 -7.41 22.69
CA ALA A 46 -16.82 -6.20 22.30
C ALA A 46 -16.86 -5.97 20.78
N VAL A 47 -16.04 -6.67 19.99
CA VAL A 47 -16.12 -6.61 18.52
C VAL A 47 -17.21 -7.55 18.02
N SER A 48 -18.32 -7.00 17.56
CA SER A 48 -19.34 -7.78 16.84
C SER A 48 -18.83 -8.03 15.42
N CYS A 49 -18.11 -9.14 15.22
CA CYS A 49 -17.73 -9.56 13.86
C CYS A 49 -18.99 -9.79 13.03
N PRO A 50 -19.00 -9.42 11.73
CA PRO A 50 -20.19 -9.56 10.90
C PRO A 50 -20.63 -11.03 10.84
N THR A 51 -21.82 -11.32 11.40
CA THR A 51 -22.38 -12.66 11.62
C THR A 51 -23.20 -13.22 10.46
N GLU A 52 -23.39 -12.46 9.38
CA GLU A 52 -24.36 -12.83 8.32
C GLU A 52 -23.85 -13.81 7.25
N ALA A 53 -22.60 -14.27 7.38
CA ALA A 53 -22.19 -15.52 6.75
C ALA A 53 -21.52 -16.34 7.84
N THR A 54 -22.12 -17.46 8.22
CA THR A 54 -21.42 -18.47 9.02
C THR A 54 -20.23 -18.92 8.17
N PRO A 55 -18.98 -18.68 8.60
CA PRO A 55 -17.81 -19.26 7.94
C PRO A 55 -17.98 -20.77 7.81
N ALA A 56 -17.40 -21.36 6.75
CA ALA A 56 -17.31 -22.81 6.67
C ALA A 56 -16.48 -23.33 7.88
N PRO A 57 -16.68 -24.58 8.36
CA PRO A 57 -16.08 -25.07 9.61
C PRO A 57 -14.54 -25.03 9.70
N ASP A 58 -13.86 -24.82 8.58
CA ASP A 58 -12.43 -24.64 8.37
C ASP A 58 -11.94 -23.18 8.50
N GLU A 59 -12.84 -22.19 8.44
CA GLU A 59 -12.55 -20.78 8.64
C GLU A 59 -12.63 -20.43 10.15
N GLN A 60 -11.53 -20.59 10.89
CA GLN A 60 -11.51 -20.29 12.33
C GLN A 60 -11.48 -18.78 12.61
N MET A 61 -12.43 -18.33 13.42
CA MET A 61 -12.60 -16.94 13.83
C MET A 61 -11.71 -16.60 15.03
N GLY A 62 -10.69 -15.76 14.83
CA GLY A 62 -10.31 -14.77 15.85
C GLY A 62 -11.33 -13.62 15.84
N SER A 63 -11.28 -12.69 16.80
CA SER A 63 -12.28 -11.60 16.97
C SER A 63 -12.22 -10.51 15.88
N CYS A 64 -12.36 -10.94 14.62
CA CYS A 64 -12.43 -10.22 13.35
C CYS A 64 -11.18 -10.32 12.46
N CYS A 65 -10.37 -11.35 12.74
CA CYS A 65 -9.39 -11.92 11.82
C CYS A 65 -9.95 -13.23 11.26
N TRP A 66 -10.41 -13.22 10.00
CA TRP A 66 -10.84 -14.42 9.31
C TRP A 66 -9.60 -15.23 8.95
N ARG A 67 -9.40 -16.39 9.58
CA ARG A 67 -8.36 -17.34 9.16
C ARG A 67 -8.95 -18.15 8.00
N ASN A 68 -8.42 -17.99 6.80
CA ASN A 68 -8.68 -18.95 5.73
C ASN A 68 -7.76 -20.17 5.86
N SER A 69 -6.55 -19.97 6.38
CA SER A 69 -5.70 -21.04 6.88
C SER A 69 -4.57 -20.50 7.77
N ASN A 70 -4.04 -21.37 8.65
CA ASN A 70 -2.75 -21.30 9.36
C ASN A 70 -2.70 -22.37 10.47
N ALA A 71 -3.16 -23.60 10.20
CA ALA A 71 -3.19 -24.67 11.21
C ALA A 71 -1.76 -25.18 11.54
N GLY A 72 -1.01 -24.42 12.34
CA GLY A 72 0.21 -24.89 13.01
C GLY A 72 1.50 -24.06 12.83
N GLN A 73 1.50 -22.93 12.13
CA GLN A 73 2.73 -22.21 11.74
C GLN A 73 2.99 -20.89 12.49
N LEU A 74 2.98 -20.90 13.84
CA LEU A 74 3.39 -19.70 14.62
C LEU A 74 4.82 -19.22 14.30
N GLY A 75 5.70 -20.14 13.87
CA GLY A 75 7.07 -19.84 13.46
C GLY A 75 7.22 -19.33 12.02
N THR A 76 6.17 -19.51 11.19
CA THR A 76 6.19 -19.05 9.79
C THR A 76 4.84 -18.42 9.41
N PRO A 77 4.52 -17.20 9.90
CA PRO A 77 3.30 -16.51 9.53
C PRO A 77 3.19 -16.31 8.02
N GLU A 78 2.15 -16.86 7.41
CA GLU A 78 1.80 -16.70 6.00
C GLU A 78 0.51 -15.89 5.86
N LEU A 79 0.60 -14.78 5.15
CA LEU A 79 -0.43 -13.76 5.10
C LEU A 79 -0.66 -13.28 3.67
N ARG A 80 -1.89 -12.86 3.40
CA ARG A 80 -2.28 -12.09 2.20
C ARG A 80 -2.92 -10.78 2.64
N LEU A 81 -2.61 -9.69 1.92
CA LEU A 81 -3.29 -8.42 2.13
C LEU A 81 -4.81 -8.58 1.99
N SER A 82 -5.55 -8.10 2.99
CA SER A 82 -7.02 -8.07 3.04
C SER A 82 -7.58 -6.65 2.97
N TYR A 83 -6.72 -5.65 3.19
CA TYR A 83 -7.03 -4.23 3.08
C TYR A 83 -5.78 -3.42 2.79
N ILE A 84 -5.92 -2.35 2.00
CA ILE A 84 -4.89 -1.33 1.80
C ILE A 84 -5.50 0.07 1.75
N ASP A 85 -4.87 1.03 2.43
CA ASP A 85 -5.24 2.45 2.43
C ASP A 85 -4.01 3.29 2.12
N ILE A 86 -3.95 3.83 0.92
CA ILE A 86 -2.85 4.70 0.48
C ILE A 86 -3.09 6.08 1.11
N VAL A 87 -2.15 6.52 1.93
CA VAL A 87 -2.21 7.80 2.65
C VAL A 87 -1.19 8.81 2.13
N GLY A 88 -0.17 8.36 1.39
CA GLY A 88 0.83 9.20 0.72
C GLY A 88 1.01 8.81 -0.76
N PRO A 89 1.18 9.78 -1.69
CA PRO A 89 1.28 11.23 -1.43
C PRO A 89 -0.07 11.87 -1.12
N ALA A 90 -0.07 12.77 -0.13
CA ALA A 90 -1.27 13.37 0.41
C ALA A 90 -2.00 14.23 -0.64
N GLY A 91 -3.32 14.12 -0.69
CA GLY A 91 -4.17 14.85 -1.64
C GLY A 91 -4.23 14.22 -3.03
N SER A 92 -3.50 13.14 -3.29
CA SER A 92 -3.55 12.44 -4.57
C SER A 92 -4.88 11.71 -4.75
N PRO A 93 -5.38 11.60 -5.99
CA PRO A 93 -6.45 10.67 -6.33
C PRO A 93 -6.24 9.24 -5.81
N LEU A 94 -5.00 8.77 -5.64
CA LEU A 94 -4.75 7.45 -5.05
C LEU A 94 -5.20 7.35 -3.57
N SER A 95 -5.09 8.43 -2.80
CA SER A 95 -5.62 8.50 -1.43
C SER A 95 -7.13 8.80 -1.37
N SER A 96 -7.82 8.85 -2.53
CA SER A 96 -9.26 9.10 -2.57
C SER A 96 -10.07 7.87 -2.19
N GLY A 97 -11.25 8.08 -1.61
CA GLY A 97 -12.18 6.99 -1.30
C GLY A 97 -12.59 6.14 -2.52
N THR A 98 -12.60 6.73 -3.73
CA THR A 98 -12.93 6.01 -4.97
C THR A 98 -11.84 5.02 -5.35
N VAL A 99 -10.57 5.46 -5.40
CA VAL A 99 -9.46 4.57 -5.75
C VAL A 99 -9.24 3.54 -4.65
N ARG A 100 -9.36 3.94 -3.38
CA ARG A 100 -9.34 2.99 -2.26
C ARG A 100 -10.39 1.91 -2.42
N ARG A 101 -11.63 2.26 -2.78
CA ARG A 101 -12.68 1.26 -3.00
C ARG A 101 -12.28 0.30 -4.12
N VAL A 102 -11.81 0.81 -5.26
CA VAL A 102 -11.36 -0.01 -6.40
C VAL A 102 -10.24 -0.98 -5.99
N LEU A 103 -9.21 -0.50 -5.29
CA LEU A 103 -8.11 -1.35 -4.84
C LEU A 103 -8.61 -2.44 -3.87
N ASN A 104 -9.49 -2.09 -2.94
CA ASN A 104 -10.00 -3.05 -1.97
C ASN A 104 -11.05 -4.00 -2.55
N GLU A 105 -11.77 -3.60 -3.61
CA GLU A 105 -12.57 -4.50 -4.45
C GLU A 105 -11.66 -5.52 -5.14
N ALA A 106 -10.56 -5.08 -5.76
CA ALA A 106 -9.57 -5.97 -6.36
C ALA A 106 -8.90 -6.91 -5.34
N VAL A 107 -8.63 -6.42 -4.12
CA VAL A 107 -8.21 -7.28 -3.01
C VAL A 107 -9.28 -8.32 -2.69
N GLN A 108 -10.56 -7.99 -2.63
CA GLN A 108 -11.60 -8.98 -2.30
C GLN A 108 -11.87 -9.97 -3.42
N GLU A 109 -11.80 -9.53 -4.67
CA GLU A 109 -11.99 -10.34 -5.88
C GLU A 109 -10.76 -11.16 -6.24
N GLU A 110 -9.67 -11.03 -5.47
CA GLU A 110 -8.41 -11.77 -5.67
C GLU A 110 -7.73 -11.46 -7.01
N THR A 111 -8.03 -10.30 -7.60
CA THR A 111 -7.36 -9.75 -8.78
C THR A 111 -6.14 -8.91 -8.39
N PHE A 112 -6.01 -8.57 -7.11
CA PHE A 112 -4.80 -8.02 -6.48
C PHE A 112 -4.40 -8.87 -5.26
N ASN A 113 -3.37 -9.69 -5.44
CA ASN A 113 -2.88 -10.63 -4.42
C ASN A 113 -1.44 -10.29 -4.04
N TRP A 114 -1.28 -9.71 -2.85
CA TRP A 114 0.03 -9.45 -2.27
C TRP A 114 0.21 -10.37 -1.05
N LEU A 115 1.21 -11.24 -1.11
CA LEU A 115 1.56 -12.19 -0.07
C LEU A 115 2.72 -11.70 0.80
N ILE A 116 2.70 -12.10 2.06
CA ILE A 116 3.74 -11.85 3.05
C ILE A 116 3.97 -13.16 3.80
N ARG A 117 5.18 -13.71 3.73
CA ARG A 117 5.65 -14.81 4.57
C ARG A 117 6.74 -14.29 5.49
N THR A 118 6.62 -14.56 6.79
CA THR A 118 7.66 -14.23 7.78
C THR A 118 8.31 -15.52 8.26
N GLU A 119 9.63 -15.60 8.25
CA GLU A 119 10.40 -16.78 8.64
C GLU A 119 11.50 -16.39 9.65
N GLY A 120 11.90 -17.33 10.50
CA GLY A 120 13.04 -17.16 11.39
C GLY A 120 12.69 -17.35 12.86
N ALA A 121 12.81 -16.30 13.65
CA ALA A 121 12.64 -16.37 15.10
C ALA A 121 11.19 -16.69 15.52
N ASP A 122 11.02 -17.70 16.38
CA ASP A 122 9.73 -18.02 17.02
C ASP A 122 9.30 -16.95 18.07
N ALA A 123 10.22 -16.06 18.46
CA ALA A 123 10.06 -15.00 19.45
C ALA A 123 10.89 -13.76 19.04
N ASP A 124 11.15 -12.84 19.96
CA ASP A 124 11.98 -11.66 19.71
C ASP A 124 13.32 -12.02 19.05
N GLY A 125 13.63 -11.40 17.91
CA GLY A 125 14.85 -11.64 17.16
C GLY A 125 14.79 -11.27 15.69
N ASP A 126 15.83 -11.68 14.96
CA ASP A 126 15.90 -11.46 13.53
C ASP A 126 14.94 -12.41 12.80
N VAL A 127 14.17 -11.83 11.88
CA VAL A 127 13.27 -12.54 10.98
C VAL A 127 13.53 -12.11 9.54
N THR A 128 12.96 -12.85 8.62
CA THR A 128 13.04 -12.58 7.19
C THR A 128 11.63 -12.51 6.64
N ILE A 129 11.33 -11.49 5.86
CA ILE A 129 10.03 -11.32 5.22
C ILE A 129 10.19 -11.58 3.74
N THR A 130 9.53 -12.60 3.21
CA THR A 130 9.36 -12.80 1.77
C THR A 130 8.03 -12.19 1.37
N THR A 131 8.03 -11.26 0.42
CA THR A 131 6.81 -10.55 0.02
C THR A 131 6.77 -10.31 -1.48
N GLY A 132 5.58 -10.32 -2.07
CA GLY A 132 5.42 -10.23 -3.52
C GLY A 132 4.04 -10.61 -4.01
N PHE A 133 3.92 -10.66 -5.34
CA PHE A 133 2.70 -11.11 -5.99
C PHE A 133 2.45 -12.59 -5.74
N GLY A 134 1.21 -12.91 -5.38
CA GLY A 134 0.73 -14.26 -5.20
C GLY A 134 -0.31 -14.69 -6.23
N ARG A 135 -0.33 -15.98 -6.57
CA ARG A 135 -1.40 -16.59 -7.35
C ARG A 135 -2.16 -17.56 -6.45
N ARG A 136 -3.49 -17.50 -6.51
CA ARG A 136 -4.32 -18.52 -5.87
C ARG A 136 -4.37 -19.77 -6.74
N THR A 137 -4.17 -20.92 -6.13
CA THR A 137 -4.24 -22.23 -6.78
C THR A 137 -5.68 -22.75 -6.80
N ALA A 138 -5.93 -23.81 -7.58
CA ALA A 138 -7.25 -24.43 -7.67
C ALA A 138 -7.71 -25.11 -6.37
N ASP A 139 -6.78 -25.47 -5.48
CA ASP A 139 -7.10 -26.07 -4.17
C ASP A 139 -7.30 -25.02 -3.06
N GLY A 140 -7.20 -23.73 -3.41
CA GLY A 140 -7.45 -22.62 -2.50
C GLY A 140 -6.22 -22.12 -1.74
N THR A 141 -5.06 -22.76 -1.92
CA THR A 141 -3.76 -22.28 -1.42
C THR A 141 -3.20 -21.17 -2.31
N TYR A 142 -2.04 -20.63 -1.94
CA TYR A 142 -1.37 -19.55 -2.64
C TYR A 142 0.06 -19.92 -2.99
N GLU A 143 0.56 -19.32 -4.06
CA GLU A 143 1.92 -19.48 -4.53
C GLU A 143 2.50 -18.10 -4.85
N PHE A 144 3.71 -17.81 -4.41
CA PHE A 144 4.47 -16.69 -4.96
C PHE A 144 4.67 -16.89 -6.45
N SER A 145 4.60 -15.79 -7.21
CA SER A 145 4.94 -15.80 -8.63
C SER A 145 6.41 -16.16 -8.83
N GLN A 146 6.68 -17.04 -9.79
CA GLN A 146 8.02 -17.61 -10.07
C GLN A 146 8.71 -16.97 -11.28
N GLY A 147 8.33 -15.74 -11.64
CA GLY A 147 8.91 -15.06 -12.81
C GLY A 147 8.40 -15.62 -14.14
N SER A 148 7.39 -14.96 -14.72
CA SER A 148 6.99 -15.14 -16.14
C SER A 148 5.82 -14.23 -16.55
N GLY A 149 5.64 -13.09 -15.88
CA GLY A 149 4.41 -12.30 -15.97
C GLY A 149 4.53 -10.89 -16.54
N GLY A 150 5.70 -10.27 -16.42
CA GLY A 150 5.95 -8.89 -16.84
C GLY A 150 6.26 -8.76 -18.33
N ALA A 151 6.73 -7.57 -18.72
CA ALA A 151 7.10 -7.25 -20.10
C ALA A 151 7.92 -8.39 -20.75
N GLU A 152 7.62 -8.70 -22.03
CA GLU A 152 8.28 -9.78 -22.77
C GLU A 152 9.81 -9.72 -22.61
N GLY A 153 10.38 -10.72 -21.93
CA GLY A 153 11.82 -10.89 -21.79
C GLY A 153 12.39 -10.74 -20.38
N ASP A 154 11.58 -10.39 -19.36
CA ASP A 154 12.03 -10.42 -17.97
C ASP A 154 11.68 -11.77 -17.30
N PRO A 155 12.68 -12.65 -17.09
CA PRO A 155 12.46 -13.94 -16.43
C PRO A 155 12.13 -13.79 -14.94
N ASP A 156 12.46 -12.65 -14.31
CA ASP A 156 12.28 -12.43 -12.88
C ASP A 156 11.04 -11.58 -12.57
N ALA A 157 10.20 -11.35 -13.59
CA ALA A 157 9.04 -10.48 -13.46
C ALA A 157 8.05 -10.97 -12.40
N TRP A 158 7.78 -10.10 -11.43
CA TRP A 158 6.93 -10.32 -10.26
C TRP A 158 7.47 -11.36 -9.27
N CYS A 159 8.76 -11.70 -9.34
CA CYS A 159 9.40 -12.47 -8.29
C CYS A 159 9.22 -11.77 -6.93
N PRO A 160 8.96 -12.53 -5.85
CA PRO A 160 8.94 -11.96 -4.53
C PRO A 160 10.35 -11.51 -4.12
N VAL A 161 10.39 -10.55 -3.21
CA VAL A 161 11.60 -10.03 -2.61
C VAL A 161 11.71 -10.48 -1.17
N THR A 162 12.93 -10.63 -0.70
CA THR A 162 13.23 -11.04 0.67
C THR A 162 13.85 -9.88 1.44
N ILE A 163 13.28 -9.54 2.59
CA ILE A 163 13.59 -8.37 3.40
C ILE A 163 14.09 -8.82 4.77
N PRO A 164 15.31 -8.41 5.20
CA PRO A 164 15.73 -8.55 6.58
C PRO A 164 14.84 -7.72 7.50
N ALA A 165 14.39 -8.32 8.60
CA ALA A 165 13.47 -7.71 9.54
C ALA A 165 13.77 -8.14 10.97
N SER A 166 13.11 -7.48 11.93
CA SER A 166 13.15 -7.83 13.34
C SER A 166 11.74 -8.01 13.88
N LEU A 167 11.56 -9.03 14.70
CA LEU A 167 10.36 -9.27 15.49
C LEU A 167 10.65 -8.85 16.93
N ALA A 168 9.79 -8.00 17.49
CA ALA A 168 9.82 -7.63 18.90
C ALA A 168 8.41 -7.70 19.48
N GLY A 169 8.19 -8.63 20.42
CA GLY A 169 6.87 -9.08 20.79
C GLY A 169 6.17 -9.69 19.58
N GLU A 170 5.10 -9.03 19.13
CA GLU A 170 4.33 -9.41 17.95
C GLU A 170 4.43 -8.38 16.83
N THR A 171 5.30 -7.38 16.97
CA THR A 171 5.48 -6.34 15.97
C THR A 171 6.72 -6.64 15.13
N VAL A 172 6.52 -6.70 13.82
CA VAL A 172 7.60 -6.81 12.83
C VAL A 172 7.92 -5.45 12.26
N THR A 173 9.22 -5.18 12.13
CA THR A 173 9.76 -4.00 11.45
C THR A 173 10.88 -4.44 10.52
N SER A 174 11.03 -3.78 9.37
CA SER A 174 12.07 -4.11 8.39
C SER A 174 12.83 -2.87 7.94
N ASN A 175 14.07 -3.07 7.52
CA ASN A 175 14.75 -2.04 6.74
C ASN A 175 14.23 -2.03 5.30
N PRO A 176 14.35 -0.91 4.56
CA PRO A 176 14.06 -0.88 3.14
C PRO A 176 14.85 -1.93 2.36
N ILE A 177 14.21 -2.61 1.42
CA ILE A 177 14.92 -3.49 0.48
C ILE A 177 15.86 -2.69 -0.41
N ASP A 178 16.94 -3.36 -0.82
CA ASP A 178 17.70 -2.92 -1.99
C ASP A 178 16.96 -3.39 -3.24
N GLY A 179 16.46 -2.42 -4.03
CA GLY A 179 15.74 -2.69 -5.28
C GLY A 179 14.24 -2.44 -5.19
N SER A 180 13.48 -3.15 -6.01
CA SER A 180 12.04 -2.93 -6.21
C SER A 180 11.24 -4.23 -6.19
N ILE A 181 9.98 -4.10 -5.82
CA ILE A 181 8.95 -5.12 -5.95
C ILE A 181 7.92 -4.62 -6.96
N THR A 182 7.44 -5.50 -7.83
CA THR A 182 6.34 -5.19 -8.75
C THR A 182 5.17 -6.11 -8.44
N VAL A 183 4.03 -5.52 -8.09
CA VAL A 183 2.79 -6.26 -7.82
C VAL A 183 1.76 -5.90 -8.89
N PRO A 184 1.35 -6.86 -9.74
CA PRO A 184 0.34 -6.63 -10.75
C PRO A 184 -1.07 -6.61 -10.14
N ILE A 185 -1.94 -5.82 -10.76
CA ILE A 185 -3.38 -5.80 -10.56
C ILE A 185 -4.02 -6.23 -11.88
N PHE A 186 -4.81 -7.29 -11.83
CA PHE A 186 -5.50 -7.83 -12.99
C PHE A 186 -6.85 -7.16 -13.19
N ASP A 187 -7.40 -7.31 -14.39
CA ASP A 187 -8.77 -6.95 -14.70
C ASP A 187 -9.79 -7.77 -13.89
N GLU A 188 -11.07 -7.40 -13.99
CA GLU A 188 -12.18 -8.11 -13.31
C GLU A 188 -12.25 -9.60 -13.71
N ALA A 189 -11.71 -9.97 -14.87
CA ALA A 189 -11.63 -11.36 -15.31
C ALA A 189 -10.44 -12.13 -14.71
N GLY A 190 -9.47 -11.44 -14.11
CA GLY A 190 -8.24 -12.02 -13.57
C GLY A 190 -7.26 -12.51 -14.65
N VAL A 191 -7.36 -11.98 -15.88
CA VAL A 191 -6.62 -12.50 -17.06
C VAL A 191 -5.59 -11.50 -17.56
N GLU A 192 -5.96 -10.23 -17.71
CA GLU A 192 -5.07 -9.20 -18.25
C GLU A 192 -4.57 -8.28 -17.14
N VAL A 193 -3.28 -7.95 -17.18
CA VAL A 193 -2.68 -6.98 -16.25
C VAL A 193 -3.16 -5.58 -16.61
N GLN A 194 -3.85 -4.92 -15.70
CA GLN A 194 -4.26 -3.52 -15.87
C GLN A 194 -3.19 -2.55 -15.37
N VAL A 195 -2.61 -2.86 -14.22
CA VAL A 195 -1.65 -1.99 -13.53
C VAL A 195 -0.53 -2.83 -12.97
N GLU A 196 0.70 -2.37 -13.12
CA GLU A 196 1.86 -2.88 -12.39
C GLU A 196 2.30 -1.83 -11.38
N LEU A 197 2.04 -2.09 -10.09
CA LEU A 197 2.53 -1.22 -9.03
C LEU A 197 3.97 -1.61 -8.70
N THR A 198 4.92 -0.84 -9.24
CA THR A 198 6.34 -1.00 -8.91
C THR A 198 6.72 -0.07 -7.78
N LEU A 199 7.19 -0.66 -6.68
CA LEU A 199 7.62 0.05 -5.48
C LEU A 199 9.10 -0.21 -5.22
N ARG A 200 9.85 0.86 -5.01
CA ARG A 200 11.28 0.82 -4.72
C ARG A 200 11.55 1.09 -3.24
N ASN A 201 12.61 0.48 -2.69
CA ASN A 201 13.00 0.62 -1.28
C ASN A 201 11.82 0.38 -0.32
N VAL A 202 11.03 -0.67 -0.58
CA VAL A 202 9.89 -1.06 0.26
C VAL A 202 10.35 -1.48 1.65
N ALA A 203 9.67 -0.97 2.67
CA ALA A 203 9.83 -1.37 4.06
C ALA A 203 8.46 -1.56 4.73
N ILE A 204 8.39 -2.51 5.66
CA ILE A 204 7.36 -2.60 6.68
C ILE A 204 7.87 -1.84 7.89
N GLU A 205 7.37 -0.62 8.09
CA GLU A 205 7.72 0.23 9.23
C GLU A 205 7.19 -0.36 10.54
N THR A 206 5.98 -0.91 10.48
CA THR A 206 5.37 -1.67 11.57
C THR A 206 4.32 -2.62 11.01
N ALA A 207 4.26 -3.82 11.54
CA ALA A 207 3.16 -4.74 11.36
C ALA A 207 2.97 -5.53 12.64
N THR A 208 1.86 -5.30 13.35
CA THR A 208 1.55 -6.03 14.58
C THR A 208 0.71 -7.25 14.26
N PHE A 209 1.23 -8.42 14.61
CA PHE A 209 0.53 -9.68 14.50
C PHE A 209 -0.55 -9.83 15.58
N GLY A 210 -1.64 -10.51 15.19
CA GLY A 210 -2.62 -11.04 16.15
C GLY A 210 -2.04 -12.16 17.03
N GLU A 211 -2.81 -12.59 18.03
CA GLU A 211 -2.39 -13.59 19.05
C GLU A 211 -1.87 -14.92 18.47
N ASP A 212 -2.33 -15.29 17.27
CA ASP A 212 -1.91 -16.50 16.56
C ASP A 212 -1.02 -16.22 15.34
N ARG A 213 -0.50 -15.00 15.19
CA ARG A 213 0.21 -14.51 13.98
C ARG A 213 -0.49 -14.81 12.66
N SER A 214 -1.82 -14.85 12.71
CA SER A 214 -2.68 -15.20 11.57
C SER A 214 -3.35 -13.99 10.94
N CYS A 215 -3.04 -12.79 11.42
CA CYS A 215 -3.51 -11.54 10.86
C CYS A 215 -2.65 -10.37 11.28
N VAL A 216 -2.78 -9.28 10.53
CA VAL A 216 -2.36 -7.92 10.87
C VAL A 216 -3.59 -7.04 10.74
N GLY A 217 -4.01 -6.36 11.82
CA GLY A 217 -5.25 -5.59 11.86
C GLY A 217 -6.52 -6.45 11.82
N TRP A 218 -7.70 -5.80 11.81
CA TRP A 218 -9.00 -6.49 11.81
C TRP A 218 -10.09 -5.74 11.06
N GLN A 219 -11.11 -6.47 10.61
CA GLN A 219 -12.29 -5.85 10.01
C GLN A 219 -13.22 -5.28 11.09
N VAL A 220 -13.56 -4.00 11.00
CA VAL A 220 -14.46 -3.32 11.95
C VAL A 220 -15.92 -3.44 11.49
N SER A 221 -16.19 -3.30 10.19
CA SER A 221 -17.54 -3.45 9.62
C SER A 221 -17.51 -3.75 8.12
N ARG A 222 -18.64 -4.22 7.57
CA ARG A 222 -18.82 -4.45 6.13
C ARG A 222 -19.33 -3.19 5.40
N PRO A 223 -19.04 -3.04 4.10
CA PRO A 223 -17.86 -3.54 3.38
C PRO A 223 -16.70 -2.54 3.49
N PHE A 224 -15.46 -3.02 3.53
CA PHE A 224 -14.22 -2.22 3.47
C PHE A 224 -13.87 -1.33 4.70
N THR A 225 -14.44 -1.58 5.87
CA THR A 225 -14.01 -0.90 7.10
C THR A 225 -13.05 -1.79 7.88
N TYR A 226 -11.78 -1.39 7.93
CA TYR A 226 -10.72 -2.08 8.64
C TYR A 226 -10.07 -1.15 9.67
N HIS A 227 -9.51 -1.77 10.70
CA HIS A 227 -8.51 -1.16 11.55
C HIS A 227 -7.16 -1.78 11.16
N PRO A 228 -6.38 -1.12 10.29
CA PRO A 228 -5.07 -1.62 9.91
C PRO A 228 -4.10 -1.55 11.08
N GLU A 229 -3.21 -2.54 11.20
CA GLU A 229 -2.08 -2.52 12.13
C GLU A 229 -0.73 -2.69 11.40
N GLY A 230 -0.77 -2.57 10.07
CA GLY A 230 0.40 -2.59 9.20
C GLY A 230 0.62 -1.22 8.57
N LEU A 231 1.88 -0.80 8.49
CA LEU A 231 2.36 0.40 7.81
C LEU A 231 3.48 -0.01 6.85
N LEU A 232 3.26 0.25 5.57
CA LEU A 232 4.21 0.03 4.50
C LEU A 232 4.66 1.37 3.93
N THR A 233 5.97 1.49 3.70
CA THR A 233 6.58 2.62 3.01
C THR A 233 7.34 2.14 1.79
N GLY A 234 7.51 3.02 0.81
CA GLY A 234 8.29 2.77 -0.39
C GLY A 234 8.27 4.00 -1.29
N TYR A 235 8.69 3.82 -2.54
CA TYR A 235 8.73 4.89 -3.52
C TYR A 235 8.14 4.42 -4.85
N VAL A 236 7.32 5.26 -5.48
CA VAL A 236 6.85 5.05 -6.84
C VAL A 236 7.58 6.01 -7.76
N GLU A 237 8.39 5.49 -8.66
CA GLU A 237 9.10 6.29 -9.66
C GLU A 237 8.14 6.81 -10.74
N VAL A 238 8.40 8.03 -11.22
CA VAL A 238 7.60 8.70 -12.24
C VAL A 238 7.59 7.90 -13.54
N GLU A 239 8.76 7.52 -14.06
CA GLU A 239 8.86 6.88 -15.38
C GLU A 239 8.13 5.53 -15.46
N PRO A 240 8.33 4.56 -14.55
CA PRO A 240 7.56 3.32 -14.56
C PRO A 240 6.06 3.54 -14.38
N SER A 241 5.65 4.50 -13.55
CA SER A 241 4.22 4.76 -13.25
C SER A 241 3.46 5.45 -14.38
N ARG A 242 4.14 5.97 -15.41
CA ARG A 242 3.49 6.44 -16.65
C ARG A 242 2.81 5.29 -17.41
N THR A 243 3.27 4.07 -17.17
CA THR A 243 2.75 2.85 -17.79
C THR A 243 1.71 2.17 -16.89
N GLY A 244 0.75 1.45 -17.49
CA GLY A 244 -0.37 0.84 -16.78
C GLY A 244 -1.55 1.79 -16.58
N THR A 245 -2.76 1.28 -16.77
CA THR A 245 -4.00 2.07 -16.70
C THR A 245 -4.92 1.53 -15.63
N ILE A 246 -5.29 2.39 -14.68
CA ILE A 246 -6.43 2.14 -13.80
C ILE A 246 -7.68 2.37 -14.64
N ASN A 247 -8.30 1.28 -15.10
CA ASN A 247 -9.49 1.31 -15.95
C ASN A 247 -10.65 0.62 -15.25
N THR A 248 -11.38 1.39 -14.45
CA THR A 248 -12.59 0.93 -13.78
C THR A 248 -13.77 1.84 -14.11
N PRO A 249 -15.03 1.37 -13.94
CA PRO A 249 -16.18 2.19 -14.25
C PRO A 249 -16.15 3.56 -13.55
N GLY A 250 -15.91 4.63 -14.33
CA GLY A 250 -15.83 6.01 -13.85
C GLY A 250 -14.43 6.53 -13.51
N VAL A 251 -13.38 5.70 -13.62
CA VAL A 251 -11.98 6.11 -13.45
C VAL A 251 -11.16 5.52 -14.60
N MET A 252 -10.52 6.39 -15.39
CA MET A 252 -9.62 5.97 -16.45
C MET A 252 -8.38 6.87 -16.43
N THR A 253 -7.32 6.40 -15.77
CA THR A 253 -6.09 7.16 -15.53
C THR A 253 -4.85 6.24 -15.48
N THR A 254 -3.65 6.80 -15.43
CA THR A 254 -2.41 6.04 -15.14
C THR A 254 -2.03 6.22 -13.67
N VAL A 255 -1.13 5.38 -13.16
CA VAL A 255 -0.62 5.54 -11.78
C VAL A 255 0.07 6.89 -11.62
N CYS A 256 0.89 7.31 -12.59
CA CYS A 256 1.54 8.62 -12.59
C CYS A 256 0.52 9.75 -12.54
N SER A 257 -0.48 9.75 -13.42
CA SER A 257 -1.48 10.82 -13.46
C SER A 257 -2.25 10.89 -12.14
N ALA A 258 -2.61 9.74 -11.56
CA ALA A 258 -3.26 9.65 -10.26
C ALA A 258 -2.37 10.15 -9.11
N LEU A 259 -1.07 9.89 -9.14
CA LEU A 259 -0.11 10.42 -8.15
C LEU A 259 0.08 11.93 -8.30
N ALA A 260 0.14 12.42 -9.54
CA ALA A 260 0.34 13.82 -9.88
C ALA A 260 -0.89 14.71 -9.63
N GLY A 261 -2.01 14.14 -9.18
CA GLY A 261 -3.22 14.89 -8.81
C GLY A 261 -4.34 14.89 -9.85
N SER A 262 -4.28 14.03 -10.87
CA SER A 262 -5.20 14.03 -12.01
C SER A 262 -5.79 12.66 -12.32
N LEU A 263 -7.01 12.64 -12.84
CA LEU A 263 -7.63 11.42 -13.39
C LEU A 263 -7.56 11.38 -14.92
N SER A 264 -6.79 12.26 -15.55
CA SER A 264 -6.57 12.24 -16.99
C SER A 264 -5.44 11.29 -17.36
N LEU A 265 -5.68 10.35 -18.28
CA LEU A 265 -4.68 9.38 -18.75
C LEU A 265 -3.34 10.02 -19.15
N THR A 266 -3.38 11.15 -19.86
CA THR A 266 -2.19 11.77 -20.45
C THR A 266 -1.59 12.88 -19.59
N TYR A 267 -2.03 13.07 -18.35
CA TYR A 267 -1.63 14.23 -17.54
C TYR A 267 -0.11 14.34 -17.38
N CYS A 268 0.56 13.25 -17.01
CA CYS A 268 2.02 13.24 -16.89
C CYS A 268 2.77 13.41 -18.22
N GLU A 269 2.14 13.10 -19.36
CA GLU A 269 2.73 13.25 -20.70
C GLU A 269 2.58 14.68 -21.22
N ASP A 270 1.41 15.27 -21.06
CA ASP A 270 1.05 16.56 -21.66
C ASP A 270 1.34 17.76 -20.75
N THR A 271 1.49 17.52 -19.45
CA THR A 271 1.70 18.58 -18.45
C THR A 271 3.13 18.55 -17.93
N PRO A 272 3.89 19.65 -18.02
CA PRO A 272 5.21 19.73 -17.41
C PRO A 272 5.15 19.50 -15.89
N GLN A 273 6.15 18.81 -15.32
CA GLN A 273 6.19 18.46 -13.90
C GLN A 273 6.03 19.66 -12.95
N ALA A 274 6.59 20.82 -13.32
CA ALA A 274 6.43 22.06 -12.56
C ALA A 274 4.96 22.48 -12.37
N GLU A 275 4.07 22.08 -13.29
CA GLU A 275 2.65 22.39 -13.29
C GLU A 275 1.79 21.28 -12.65
N TRP A 276 2.41 20.17 -12.21
CA TRP A 276 1.67 19.13 -11.51
C TRP A 276 1.11 19.63 -10.19
N ALA A 277 -0.14 19.25 -9.91
CA ALA A 277 -0.82 19.58 -8.67
C ALA A 277 -0.11 18.94 -7.47
N ILE A 278 0.40 17.72 -7.66
CA ILE A 278 1.21 17.00 -6.67
C ILE A 278 2.52 16.63 -7.33
N LYS A 279 3.60 17.18 -6.79
CA LYS A 279 4.95 16.99 -7.34
C LYS A 279 5.64 15.79 -6.69
N PRO A 280 6.56 15.13 -7.40
CA PRO A 280 7.46 14.15 -6.79
C PRO A 280 8.24 14.80 -5.66
N ASP A 281 8.38 14.09 -4.55
CA ASP A 281 9.04 14.54 -3.33
C ASP A 281 10.29 13.72 -3.01
N ALA A 282 10.74 12.86 -3.93
CA ALA A 282 11.89 12.00 -3.73
C ALA A 282 12.77 11.88 -4.99
N LEU A 283 14.05 11.60 -4.74
CA LEU A 283 15.02 11.24 -5.76
C LEU A 283 15.40 9.76 -5.59
N CYS A 284 15.17 8.98 -6.64
CA CYS A 284 15.58 7.59 -6.78
C CYS A 284 16.70 7.48 -7.82
N ASP A 285 17.84 6.94 -7.42
CA ASP A 285 19.00 6.71 -8.29
C ASP A 285 19.63 5.34 -8.02
N ALA A 286 20.82 5.03 -8.56
CA ALA A 286 21.45 3.72 -8.38
C ALA A 286 21.77 3.36 -6.91
N SER A 287 21.84 4.34 -6.01
CA SER A 287 22.13 4.15 -4.58
C SER A 287 20.90 3.92 -3.71
N GLY A 288 19.70 4.18 -4.23
CA GLY A 288 18.42 4.02 -3.52
C GLY A 288 17.50 5.21 -3.75
N CYS A 289 16.50 5.34 -2.89
CA CYS A 289 15.55 6.45 -2.90
C CYS A 289 15.63 7.26 -1.61
N GLN A 290 15.61 8.59 -1.75
CA GLN A 290 15.58 9.50 -0.63
C GLN A 290 14.50 10.57 -0.87
N ALA A 291 13.60 10.73 0.11
CA ALA A 291 12.61 11.79 0.11
C ALA A 291 13.22 13.13 0.58
N ASN A 292 12.74 14.23 -0.01
CA ASN A 292 12.79 15.53 0.60
C ASN A 292 12.10 15.45 1.96
N THR A 293 12.76 15.99 2.98
CA THR A 293 12.19 16.04 4.32
C THR A 293 11.78 17.47 4.61
N ALA A 294 10.55 17.66 5.07
CA ALA A 294 10.00 18.94 5.50
C ALA A 294 10.93 19.80 6.40
N CYS A 295 11.83 19.15 7.13
CA CYS A 295 12.65 19.74 8.18
C CYS A 295 14.16 19.50 7.96
N GLY A 296 14.55 19.10 6.74
CA GLY A 296 15.94 18.89 6.33
C GLY A 296 16.22 19.54 4.97
N ASP A 297 17.43 19.35 4.45
CA ASP A 297 17.78 19.84 3.12
C ASP A 297 17.05 19.02 2.06
N ASP A 298 16.45 19.70 1.07
CA ASP A 298 15.87 19.03 -0.09
C ASP A 298 16.98 18.30 -0.86
N VAL A 299 16.74 17.04 -1.17
CA VAL A 299 17.64 16.21 -1.99
C VAL A 299 17.45 16.43 -3.48
N CYS A 300 16.31 17.00 -3.88
CA CYS A 300 15.99 17.34 -5.26
C CYS A 300 14.96 18.46 -5.33
N ASP A 301 14.94 19.21 -6.43
CA ASP A 301 13.83 20.12 -6.77
C ASP A 301 12.58 19.34 -7.21
N PRO A 302 11.43 19.43 -6.50
CA PRO A 302 10.17 18.79 -6.89
C PRO A 302 9.67 19.14 -8.29
N ALA A 303 10.02 20.31 -8.83
CA ALA A 303 9.56 20.77 -10.12
C ALA A 303 10.37 20.23 -11.31
N THR A 304 11.61 19.77 -11.07
CA THR A 304 12.56 19.49 -12.16
C THR A 304 13.48 18.29 -11.95
N GLU A 305 13.82 17.93 -10.71
CA GLU A 305 14.84 16.91 -10.41
C GLU A 305 14.27 15.69 -9.69
N CYS A 306 13.29 15.86 -8.80
CA CYS A 306 12.66 14.72 -8.12
C CYS A 306 11.94 13.83 -9.14
N ASN A 307 12.14 12.53 -9.02
CA ASN A 307 11.65 11.53 -9.98
C ASN A 307 10.82 10.43 -9.33
N ALA A 308 10.47 10.56 -8.05
CA ALA A 308 9.62 9.61 -7.35
C ALA A 308 8.72 10.28 -6.31
N TRP A 309 7.59 9.64 -6.02
CA TRP A 309 6.76 9.96 -4.86
C TRP A 309 7.03 8.97 -3.75
N ARG A 310 7.13 9.48 -2.51
CA ARG A 310 7.07 8.63 -1.32
C ARG A 310 5.68 8.02 -1.20
N PHE A 311 5.63 6.70 -1.23
CA PHE A 311 4.45 5.90 -1.03
C PHE A 311 4.32 5.52 0.44
N VAL A 312 3.14 5.75 1.00
CA VAL A 312 2.81 5.32 2.36
C VAL A 312 1.43 4.69 2.34
N ALA A 313 1.31 3.49 2.87
CA ALA A 313 0.03 2.80 2.96
C ALA A 313 -0.15 2.09 4.29
N HIS A 314 -1.35 2.18 4.85
CA HIS A 314 -1.79 1.28 5.91
C HIS A 314 -2.33 0.00 5.29
N PHE A 315 -2.12 -1.13 5.98
CA PHE A 315 -2.65 -2.41 5.51
C PHE A 315 -3.19 -3.28 6.64
N ALA A 316 -4.10 -4.17 6.25
CA ALA A 316 -4.47 -5.34 7.04
C ALA A 316 -4.20 -6.60 6.21
N ALA A 317 -3.95 -7.71 6.87
CA ALA A 317 -3.64 -8.98 6.21
C ALA A 317 -4.25 -10.16 6.98
N ASN A 318 -4.59 -11.23 6.26
CA ASN A 318 -5.22 -12.44 6.79
C ASN A 318 -4.38 -13.68 6.46
N GLY A 319 -4.46 -14.68 7.34
CA GLY A 319 -3.78 -15.96 7.20
C GLY A 319 -4.19 -16.77 5.97
N VAL A 320 -3.20 -17.25 5.23
CA VAL A 320 -3.33 -18.14 4.07
C VAL A 320 -2.26 -19.23 4.13
N ASP A 321 -2.37 -20.27 3.30
CA ASP A 321 -1.29 -21.24 3.09
C ASP A 321 -0.53 -20.90 1.81
N ILE A 322 0.80 -20.79 1.89
CA ILE A 322 1.67 -20.57 0.74
C ILE A 322 2.51 -21.84 0.47
N THR A 323 2.41 -22.40 -0.74
CA THR A 323 2.93 -23.76 -1.03
C THR A 323 4.29 -23.81 -1.71
N ASN A 324 4.83 -22.67 -2.15
CA ASN A 324 6.14 -22.57 -2.78
C ASN A 324 7.04 -21.53 -2.09
N ASP A 325 8.32 -21.54 -2.42
CA ASP A 325 9.31 -20.56 -1.95
C ASP A 325 9.42 -19.38 -2.93
N ALA A 326 10.30 -18.42 -2.62
CA ALA A 326 10.66 -17.35 -3.54
C ALA A 326 11.27 -17.88 -4.85
N CYS A 327 11.38 -17.01 -5.85
CA CYS A 327 12.07 -17.34 -7.10
C CYS A 327 13.48 -17.92 -6.83
N PRO A 328 13.92 -18.91 -7.63
CA PRO A 328 15.24 -19.54 -7.48
C PRO A 328 16.43 -18.61 -7.81
#